data_AF-A0A6B3H959-F1
#
_entry.id   AF-A0A6B3H959-F1
#
_cell.length_a   1.000
_cell.length_b   1.000
_cell.length_c   1.000
_cell.angle_alpha   90.00
_cell.angle_beta   90.00
_cell.angle_gamma   90.00
#
_symmetry.space_group_name_H-M   'P 1'
#
loop_
_entity.id
_entity.type
_entity.pdbx_description
1 polymer ?
#
loop_
_entity_poly.entity_id
_entity_poly.type
_entity_poly.pdbx_seq_one_letter_code
_entity_poly.pdbx_strand_id
1 'polypeptide(L)'
;NAHVILEQAPALPTAAPDKPVDPPVAPGPVPVAVPWILSARTPDALRAQAAALHERVVAEPGLSAVDVGHSLAVGRSRFAERAVVVGADRDELLAGVAALSRGAGAAGLVSGGGRL
;
A
#
# COMPACT_ATOMS: atom_id res chain seq x y z
N ASN A 1 1.70 0.24 40.15
CA ASN A 1 1.75 1.51 39.37
C ASN A 1 2.78 1.37 38.28
N ALA A 2 2.37 1.53 37.03
CA ALA A 2 3.26 1.59 35.87
C ALA A 2 2.90 2.87 35.11
N HIS A 3 3.92 3.67 34.79
CA HIS A 3 3.78 4.89 33.99
C HIS A 3 4.78 4.85 32.84
N VAL A 4 4.32 5.23 31.66
CA VAL A 4 5.14 5.37 30.46
C VAL A 4 5.13 6.85 30.08
N ILE A 5 6.33 7.37 29.83
CA ILE A 5 6.54 8.69 29.22
C ILE A 5 7.08 8.40 27.82
N LEU A 6 6.36 8.85 26.80
CA LEU A 6 6.80 8.80 25.40
C LEU A 6 7.24 10.20 25.00
N GLU A 7 8.43 10.31 24.45
CA GLU A 7 8.93 11.52 23.82
C GLU A 7 8.82 11.40 22.30
N GLN A 8 8.59 12.52 21.62
CA GLN A 8 8.63 12.56 20.17
C GLN A 8 10.06 12.22 19.73
N ALA A 9 10.22 11.21 18.88
CA ALA A 9 11.50 10.96 18.22
C ALA A 9 11.92 12.25 17.51
N PRO A 10 13.16 12.77 17.71
CA PRO A 10 13.59 14.01 17.11
C PRO A 10 13.25 14.04 15.62
N ALA A 11 12.79 15.19 15.12
CA ALA A 11 12.73 15.39 13.69
C ALA A 11 14.17 15.33 13.19
N LEU A 12 14.61 14.15 12.74
CA LEU A 12 15.93 14.02 12.14
C LEU A 12 15.93 14.99 10.96
N PRO A 13 16.89 15.92 10.90
CA PRO A 13 17.15 16.64 9.66
C PRO A 13 17.28 15.58 8.57
N THR A 14 16.63 15.78 7.41
CA THR A 14 17.00 15.08 6.18
C THR A 14 18.52 14.98 6.14
N ALA A 15 19.04 13.76 6.18
CA ALA A 15 20.39 13.43 6.63
C ALA A 15 21.43 14.52 6.35
N ALA A 16 22.10 15.01 7.40
CA ALA A 16 23.38 15.68 7.23
C ALA A 16 24.39 14.70 6.57
N PRO A 17 25.33 15.16 5.74
CA PRO A 17 26.00 14.35 4.71
C PRO A 17 27.03 13.32 5.20
N ASP A 18 27.21 13.14 6.51
CA ASP A 18 28.40 12.48 7.05
C ASP A 18 28.30 10.96 7.18
N LYS A 19 27.21 10.36 6.70
CA LYS A 19 27.17 8.95 6.32
C LYS A 19 26.98 8.90 4.81
N PRO A 20 27.62 7.99 4.06
CA PRO A 20 27.21 7.71 2.68
C PRO A 20 25.81 7.11 2.73
N VAL A 21 24.81 7.98 2.82
CA VAL A 21 23.46 7.70 2.38
C VAL A 21 23.57 7.83 0.88
N ASP A 22 23.19 6.79 0.14
CA ASP A 22 23.02 6.95 -1.30
C ASP A 22 22.23 8.25 -1.53
N PRO A 23 22.67 9.12 -2.45
CA PRO A 23 21.99 10.39 -2.70
C PRO A 23 20.50 10.11 -2.82
N PRO A 24 19.61 10.98 -2.26
CA PRO A 24 18.18 10.80 -2.44
C PRO A 24 17.94 10.60 -3.91
N VAL A 25 17.47 9.40 -4.28
CA VAL A 25 17.23 9.05 -5.67
C VAL A 25 16.28 10.12 -6.16
N ALA A 26 16.73 10.96 -7.09
CA ALA A 26 15.88 11.95 -7.72
C ALA A 26 14.59 11.24 -8.14
N PRO A 27 13.40 11.84 -7.94
CA PRO A 27 12.14 11.18 -8.27
C PRO A 27 12.30 10.53 -9.63
N GLY A 28 12.31 9.20 -9.65
CA GLY A 28 12.38 8.46 -10.89
C GLY A 28 11.21 8.87 -11.78
N PRO A 29 11.25 8.57 -13.08
CA PRO A 29 10.09 8.77 -13.94
C PRO A 29 8.84 8.22 -13.25
N VAL A 30 7.78 9.02 -13.19
CA VAL A 30 6.50 8.57 -12.61
C VAL A 30 6.12 7.30 -13.36
N PRO A 31 5.94 6.15 -12.68
CA PRO A 31 5.60 4.91 -13.35
C PRO A 31 4.32 5.10 -14.15
N VAL A 32 4.28 4.56 -15.37
CA VAL A 32 3.06 4.53 -16.20
C VAL A 32 1.90 3.78 -15.53
N ALA A 33 2.19 2.95 -14.53
CA ALA A 33 1.20 2.33 -13.65
C ALA A 33 1.83 1.94 -12.30
N VAL A 34 1.02 1.95 -11.24
CA VAL A 34 1.43 1.60 -9.87
C VAL A 34 0.70 0.33 -9.43
N PRO A 35 1.39 -0.66 -8.82
CA PRO A 35 0.74 -1.83 -8.24
C PRO A 35 0.38 -1.59 -6.76
N TRP A 36 -0.87 -1.88 -6.40
CA TRP A 36 -1.31 -2.03 -5.01
C TRP A 36 -1.50 -3.52 -4.69
N ILE A 37 -0.63 -4.04 -3.81
CA ILE A 37 -0.56 -5.46 -3.47
C ILE A 37 -1.27 -5.69 -2.13
N LEU A 38 -2.28 -6.55 -2.11
CA LEU A 38 -2.97 -6.97 -0.89
C LEU A 38 -2.78 -8.48 -0.68
N SER A 39 -2.70 -8.89 0.59
CA SER A 39 -2.71 -10.32 0.93
C SER A 39 -3.35 -10.59 2.28
N ALA A 40 -4.02 -11.73 2.39
CA ALA A 40 -4.66 -12.18 3.63
C ALA A 40 -4.66 -13.71 3.74
N ARG A 41 -4.99 -14.20 4.94
CA ARG A 41 -5.04 -15.65 5.20
C ARG A 41 -6.27 -16.33 4.62
N THR A 42 -7.34 -15.57 4.38
CA THR A 42 -8.62 -16.07 3.86
C THR A 42 -9.18 -15.09 2.82
N PRO A 43 -10.03 -15.55 1.89
CA PRO A 43 -10.63 -14.68 0.87
C PRO A 43 -11.43 -13.54 1.49
N ASP A 44 -12.14 -13.81 2.58
CA ASP A 44 -12.96 -12.81 3.28
C ASP A 44 -12.09 -11.73 3.94
N ALA A 45 -10.96 -12.14 4.54
CA ALA A 45 -10.00 -11.20 5.10
C ALA A 45 -9.32 -10.35 4.00
N LEU A 46 -9.15 -10.89 2.79
CA LEU A 46 -8.63 -10.13 1.64
C LEU A 46 -9.64 -9.04 1.22
N ARG A 47 -10.93 -9.40 1.15
CA ARG A 47 -12.00 -8.44 0.86
C ARG A 47 -12.13 -7.35 1.93
N ALA A 48 -12.00 -7.73 3.20
CA ALA A 48 -11.99 -6.77 4.32
C ALA A 48 -10.79 -5.81 4.25
N GLN A 49 -9.58 -6.31 3.92
CA GLN A 49 -8.42 -5.43 3.72
C GLN A 49 -8.63 -4.46 2.56
N ALA A 50 -9.24 -4.92 1.46
CA ALA A 50 -9.55 -4.05 0.33
C ALA A 50 -10.53 -2.93 0.73
N ALA A 51 -11.59 -3.26 1.48
CA ALA A 51 -12.51 -2.25 2.01
C ALA A 51 -11.80 -1.22 2.89
N ALA A 52 -10.99 -1.67 3.84
CA ALA A 52 -10.25 -0.79 4.75
C ALA A 52 -9.23 0.11 4.01
N LEU A 53 -8.55 -0.43 2.99
CA LEU A 53 -7.65 0.35 2.14
C LEU A 53 -8.42 1.44 1.38
N HIS A 54 -9.54 1.08 0.76
CA HIS A 54 -10.38 2.02 0.02
C HIS A 54 -10.86 3.16 0.93
N GLU A 55 -11.39 2.85 2.11
CA GLU A 55 -11.84 3.85 3.08
C GLU A 55 -10.71 4.78 3.52
N ARG A 56 -9.53 4.25 3.86
CA ARG A 56 -8.36 5.04 4.24
C ARG A 56 -7.96 6.02 3.13
N VAL A 57 -7.84 5.52 1.90
CA VAL A 57 -7.36 6.33 0.80
C VAL A 57 -8.41 7.37 0.39
N VAL A 58 -9.70 7.04 0.42
CA VAL A 58 -10.77 8.03 0.17
C VAL A 58 -10.78 9.13 1.24
N ALA A 59 -10.56 8.79 2.51
CA ALA A 59 -10.53 9.75 3.60
C ALA A 59 -9.33 10.72 3.53
N GLU A 60 -8.26 10.36 2.82
CA GLU A 60 -7.04 11.17 2.70
C GLU A 60 -6.65 11.39 1.22
N PRO A 61 -7.31 12.34 0.51
CA PRO A 61 -7.07 12.61 -0.91
C PRO A 61 -5.61 12.96 -1.26
N GLY A 62 -4.85 13.52 -0.29
CA GLY A 62 -3.46 13.91 -0.47
C GLY A 62 -2.44 12.76 -0.46
N LEU A 63 -2.85 11.52 -0.15
CA LEU A 63 -1.93 10.37 -0.19
C LEU A 63 -1.46 10.10 -1.62
N SER A 64 -0.16 10.03 -1.84
CA SER A 64 0.40 9.61 -3.13
C SER A 64 0.08 8.14 -3.40
N ALA A 65 -0.46 7.84 -4.59
CA ALA A 65 -0.75 6.47 -5.00
C ALA A 65 0.52 5.60 -5.04
N VAL A 66 1.66 6.20 -5.41
CA VAL A 66 2.98 5.56 -5.41
C VAL A 66 3.41 5.20 -3.98
N ASP A 67 3.26 6.12 -3.03
CA ASP A 67 3.66 5.88 -1.64
C ASP A 67 2.78 4.85 -0.94
N VAL A 68 1.49 4.82 -1.28
CA VAL A 68 0.55 3.76 -0.86
C VAL A 68 1.01 2.42 -1.43
N GLY A 69 1.29 2.35 -2.73
CA GLY A 69 1.78 1.14 -3.40
C GLY A 69 3.10 0.64 -2.82
N HIS A 70 4.05 1.54 -2.59
CA HIS A 70 5.32 1.25 -1.93
C HIS A 70 5.06 0.66 -0.53
N SER A 71 4.28 1.34 0.31
CA SER A 71 3.93 0.89 1.66
C SER A 71 3.17 -0.45 1.70
N LEU A 72 2.44 -0.81 0.62
CA LEU A 72 1.82 -2.11 0.45
C LEU A 72 2.83 -3.19 0.06
N ALA A 73 3.81 -2.85 -0.77
CA ALA A 73 4.84 -3.75 -1.26
C ALA A 73 5.92 -4.06 -0.21
N VAL A 74 6.28 -3.06 0.61
CA VAL A 74 7.34 -3.17 1.63
C VAL A 74 6.76 -3.28 3.04
N GLY A 75 7.37 -4.10 3.89
CA GLY A 75 7.06 -4.18 5.32
C GLY A 75 5.84 -5.02 5.71
N ARG A 76 5.01 -5.49 4.76
CA ARG A 76 3.86 -6.35 5.07
C ARG A 76 4.15 -7.85 4.84
N SER A 77 3.69 -8.69 5.77
CA SER A 77 3.70 -10.14 5.58
C SER A 77 2.87 -10.54 4.36
N ARG A 78 3.32 -11.57 3.63
CA ARG A 78 2.61 -12.13 2.47
C ARG A 78 1.89 -13.41 2.86
N PHE A 79 0.59 -13.48 2.55
CA PHE A 79 -0.24 -14.65 2.81
C PHE A 79 -0.69 -15.36 1.52
N ALA A 80 -1.42 -16.46 1.64
CA ALA A 80 -1.82 -17.30 0.51
C ALA A 80 -2.80 -16.61 -0.45
N GLU A 81 -3.81 -15.93 0.11
CA GLU A 81 -4.78 -15.16 -0.66
C GLU A 81 -4.16 -13.81 -0.99
N ARG A 82 -4.02 -13.52 -2.29
CA ARG A 82 -3.30 -12.37 -2.81
C ARG A 82 -4.10 -11.71 -3.91
N ALA A 83 -4.02 -10.40 -3.98
CA ALA A 83 -4.51 -9.63 -5.10
C ALA A 83 -3.56 -8.48 -5.42
N VAL A 84 -3.50 -8.11 -6.68
CA VAL A 84 -2.80 -6.93 -7.17
C VAL A 84 -3.77 -6.12 -8.00
N VAL A 85 -3.90 -4.84 -7.67
CA VAL A 85 -4.59 -3.85 -8.51
C VAL A 85 -3.52 -2.99 -9.17
N VAL A 86 -3.54 -2.89 -10.49
CA VAL A 86 -2.64 -2.05 -11.27
C VAL A 86 -3.45 -0.94 -11.93
N GLY A 87 -3.04 0.31 -11.74
CA GLY A 87 -3.69 1.48 -12.35
C GLY A 87 -2.69 2.58 -12.65
N ALA A 88 -2.98 3.39 -13.65
CA ALA A 88 -2.21 4.57 -14.06
C ALA A 88 -2.44 5.76 -13.13
N ASP A 89 -3.61 5.81 -12.48
CA ASP A 89 -3.99 6.87 -11.56
C ASP A 89 -4.73 6.35 -10.32
N ARG A 90 -5.06 7.29 -9.43
CA ARG A 90 -5.73 7.01 -8.15
C ARG A 90 -7.13 6.44 -8.35
N ASP A 91 -7.87 6.91 -9.34
CA ASP A 91 -9.28 6.58 -9.52
C ASP A 91 -9.41 5.15 -10.04
N GLU A 92 -8.53 4.75 -10.97
CA GLU A 92 -8.41 3.36 -11.43
C GLU A 92 -8.08 2.41 -10.27
N LEU A 93 -7.13 2.79 -9.42
CA LEU A 93 -6.72 2.01 -8.26
C LEU A 93 -7.86 1.87 -7.23
N LEU A 94 -8.56 2.96 -6.92
CA LEU A 94 -9.72 2.93 -6.02
C LEU A 94 -10.86 2.09 -6.58
N ALA A 95 -11.14 2.18 -7.88
CA ALA A 95 -12.15 1.36 -8.54
C ALA A 95 -11.82 -0.15 -8.44
N GLY A 96 -10.56 -0.52 -8.69
CA GLY A 96 -10.11 -1.90 -8.58
C GLY A 96 -10.15 -2.44 -7.14
N VAL A 97 -9.74 -1.65 -6.15
CA VAL A 97 -9.84 -2.04 -4.73
C VAL A 97 -11.30 -2.15 -4.28
N ALA A 98 -12.17 -1.25 -4.72
CA ALA A 98 -13.60 -1.33 -4.44
C ALA A 98 -14.25 -2.57 -5.08
N ALA A 99 -13.82 -2.96 -6.30
CA ALA A 99 -14.28 -4.21 -6.91
C ALA A 99 -13.81 -5.43 -6.11
N LEU A 100 -12.53 -5.45 -5.70
CA LEU A 100 -11.97 -6.52 -4.88
C LEU A 100 -12.71 -6.67 -3.54
N SER A 101 -13.07 -5.57 -2.87
CA SER A 101 -13.80 -5.63 -1.60
C SER A 101 -15.18 -6.27 -1.73
N ARG A 102 -15.82 -6.14 -2.90
CA ARG A 102 -17.09 -6.80 -3.24
C ARG A 102 -16.92 -8.22 -3.79
N GLY A 103 -15.70 -8.70 -3.98
CA GLY A 103 -15.42 -9.98 -4.64
C GLY A 103 -15.72 -9.96 -6.14
N ALA A 104 -15.72 -8.78 -6.76
CA ALA A 104 -15.95 -8.60 -8.20
C ALA A 104 -14.62 -8.44 -8.96
N GLY A 105 -14.62 -8.80 -10.25
CA GLY A 105 -13.51 -8.52 -11.15
C GLY A 105 -13.49 -7.06 -11.61
N ALA A 106 -12.31 -6.57 -12.01
CA ALA A 106 -12.12 -5.26 -12.61
C ALA A 106 -10.90 -5.28 -13.55
N ALA A 107 -10.82 -4.31 -14.47
CA ALA A 107 -9.61 -4.10 -15.26
C ALA A 107 -8.42 -3.83 -14.32
N GLY A 108 -7.25 -4.41 -14.61
CA GLY A 108 -6.05 -4.26 -13.80
C GLY A 108 -6.06 -5.01 -12.45
N LEU A 109 -7.15 -5.71 -12.09
CA LEU A 109 -7.22 -6.55 -10.89
C LEU A 109 -6.86 -8.01 -11.23
N VAL A 110 -5.83 -8.51 -10.57
CA VAL A 110 -5.42 -9.92 -10.64
C VAL A 110 -5.46 -10.50 -9.23
N SER A 111 -6.23 -11.57 -9.04
CA SER A 111 -6.29 -12.33 -7.78
C SER A 111 -5.64 -13.70 -7.94
N GLY A 112 -4.91 -14.14 -6.93
CA GLY A 112 -4.33 -15.47 -6.83
C GLY A 112 -4.52 -16.02 -5.43
N GLY A 113 -5.07 -17.23 -5.35
CA GLY A 113 -5.28 -17.96 -4.10
C GLY A 113 -5.24 -19.45 -4.41
N GLY A 114 -4.73 -20.25 -3.49
CA GLY A 114 -4.63 -21.69 -3.70
C GLY A 114 -3.82 -22.39 -2.61
N ARG A 115 -4.47 -23.39 -1.99
CA ARG A 115 -3.75 -24.57 -1.51
C ARG A 115 -3.18 -25.26 -2.76
N LEU A 116 -1.88 -25.51 -2.77
CA LEU A 116 -1.27 -26.49 -3.68
C LEU A 116 -1.87 -27.87 -3.40
#